data_AF-A0A136JSG1-F1
#
_entry.id   AF-A0A136JSG1-F1
#
_cell.length_a   1.000
_cell.length_b   1.000
_cell.length_c   1.000
_cell.angle_alpha   90.00
_cell.angle_beta   90.00
_cell.angle_gamma   90.00
#
_symmetry.space_group_name_H-M   'P 1'
#
loop_
_entity.id
_entity.type
_entity.pdbx_description
1 polymer ?
#
loop_
_entity_poly.entity_id
_entity_poly.type
_entity_poly.pdbx_seq_one_letter_code
_entity_poly.pdbx_strand_id
1 'polypeptide(L)' 'MRISGITIPDEKHLAYGLTTVYGIGLSRAKGILDELNIEHTTKPTELSTEQENAVREKWNLFVLREILSEKLLATSSA' A
#
# COMPACT_ATOMS: atom_id res chain seq x y z
N MET A 1 -9.77 7.01 5.68
CA MET A 1 -8.30 6.82 5.48
C MET A 1 -7.81 7.57 4.23
N ARG A 2 -6.70 8.35 4.31
CA ARG A 2 -6.10 9.05 3.16
C ARG A 2 -4.62 8.70 3.02
N ILE A 3 -4.20 8.32 1.81
CA ILE A 3 -2.93 7.65 1.52
C ILE A 3 -2.27 8.38 0.32
N SER A 4 -1.13 9.08 0.55
CA SER A 4 -0.43 10.07 -0.33
C SER A 4 -1.36 10.88 -1.21
N GLY A 5 -2.26 11.59 -0.54
CA GLY A 5 -3.13 12.54 -1.21
C GLY A 5 -4.40 11.93 -1.79
N ILE A 6 -4.49 10.61 -1.92
CA ILE A 6 -5.67 9.89 -2.43
C ILE A 6 -6.56 9.44 -1.27
N THR A 7 -7.84 9.74 -1.36
CA THR A 7 -8.86 9.28 -0.40
C THR A 7 -9.28 7.86 -0.77
N ILE A 8 -9.08 6.92 0.15
CA ILE A 8 -9.48 5.53 -0.07
C ILE A 8 -10.99 5.43 0.18
N PRO A 9 -11.77 4.88 -0.77
CA PRO A 9 -13.19 4.67 -0.56
C PRO A 9 -13.41 3.68 0.59
N ASP A 10 -14.15 4.11 1.60
CA ASP A 10 -14.45 3.37 2.83
C ASP A 10 -15.46 2.24 2.62
N GLU A 11 -16.25 2.33 1.56
CA GLU A 11 -17.19 1.29 1.12
C GLU A 11 -16.49 0.05 0.52
N LYS A 12 -15.22 0.16 0.10
CA LYS A 12 -14.49 -0.92 -0.57
C LYS A 12 -13.61 -1.71 0.38
N HIS A 13 -13.42 -2.99 0.09
CA HIS A 13 -12.42 -3.82 0.76
C HIS A 13 -11.02 -3.24 0.59
N LEU A 14 -10.17 -3.35 1.62
CA LEU A 14 -8.83 -2.74 1.61
C LEU A 14 -7.99 -3.14 0.41
N ALA A 15 -8.08 -4.41 -0.01
CA ALA A 15 -7.33 -4.91 -1.17
C ALA A 15 -7.63 -4.11 -2.45
N TYR A 16 -8.87 -3.68 -2.65
CA TYR A 16 -9.27 -2.84 -3.79
C TYR A 16 -9.14 -1.35 -3.47
N GLY A 17 -9.37 -0.95 -2.23
CA GLY A 17 -9.14 0.40 -1.75
C GLY A 17 -7.71 0.84 -2.05
N LEU A 18 -6.72 0.03 -1.69
CA LEU A 18 -5.30 0.32 -1.96
C LEU A 18 -4.97 0.42 -3.45
N THR A 19 -5.70 -0.26 -4.33
CA THR A 19 -5.50 -0.15 -5.79
C THR A 19 -6.02 1.16 -6.40
N THR A 20 -6.83 1.92 -5.67
CA THR A 20 -7.21 3.27 -6.11
C THR A 20 -6.02 4.24 -6.07
N VAL A 21 -4.96 3.85 -5.37
CA VAL A 21 -3.72 4.61 -5.27
C VAL A 21 -2.81 4.22 -6.42
N TYR A 22 -2.43 5.20 -7.24
CA TYR A 22 -1.60 4.99 -8.43
C TYR A 22 -0.25 4.35 -8.07
N GLY A 23 0.15 3.33 -8.82
CA GLY A 23 1.45 2.63 -8.67
C GLY A 23 1.40 1.28 -7.93
N ILE A 24 0.29 0.94 -7.26
CA ILE A 24 0.14 -0.34 -6.56
C ILE A 24 -1.04 -1.14 -7.13
N GLY A 25 -0.71 -2.20 -7.85
CA GLY A 25 -1.70 -3.18 -8.32
C GLY A 25 -2.19 -4.12 -7.22
N LEU A 26 -3.21 -4.93 -7.53
CA LEU A 26 -3.88 -5.83 -6.59
C LEU A 26 -2.93 -6.82 -5.89
N SER A 27 -1.96 -7.38 -6.62
CA SER A 27 -0.99 -8.32 -6.04
C SER A 27 -0.13 -7.68 -4.95
N ARG A 28 0.27 -6.43 -5.14
CA ARG A 28 1.09 -5.67 -4.18
C ARG A 28 0.25 -5.22 -2.99
N ALA A 29 -0.98 -4.76 -3.24
CA ALA A 29 -1.94 -4.44 -2.18
C ALA A 29 -2.18 -5.65 -1.27
N LYS A 30 -2.44 -6.83 -1.85
CA LYS A 30 -2.58 -8.08 -1.09
C LYS A 30 -1.31 -8.40 -0.29
N GLY A 31 -0.13 -8.29 -0.90
CA GLY A 31 1.14 -8.53 -0.18
C GLY A 31 1.32 -7.62 1.03
N ILE A 32 0.98 -6.33 0.93
CA ILE A 32 1.04 -5.39 2.06
C ILE A 32 0.08 -5.81 3.18
N LEU A 33 -1.13 -6.25 2.83
CA LEU A 33 -2.13 -6.69 3.80
C LEU A 33 -1.72 -7.99 4.50
N ASP A 34 -1.20 -8.95 3.74
CA ASP A 34 -0.71 -10.23 4.24
C ASP A 34 0.44 -10.03 5.25
N GLU A 35 1.38 -9.14 4.91
CA GLU A 35 2.52 -8.79 5.77
C GLU A 35 2.09 -8.05 7.06
N LEU A 36 0.96 -7.35 7.01
CA LEU A 36 0.35 -6.68 8.17
C LEU A 36 -0.66 -7.55 8.92
N ASN A 37 -0.89 -8.79 8.47
CA ASN A 37 -1.92 -9.68 8.99
C ASN A 37 -3.33 -9.06 8.98
N ILE A 38 -3.62 -8.23 7.98
CA ILE A 38 -4.92 -7.59 7.79
C ILE A 38 -5.71 -8.37 6.73
N GLU A 39 -6.96 -8.68 7.03
CA GLU A 39 -7.80 -9.40 6.08
C GLU A 39 -8.10 -8.55 4.84
N HIS A 40 -8.04 -9.16 3.67
CA HIS A 40 -8.20 -8.47 2.38
C HIS A 40 -9.57 -7.81 2.22
N THR A 41 -10.57 -8.38 2.88
CA THR A 41 -11.98 -8.00 2.93
C THR A 41 -12.29 -6.96 4.00
N THR A 42 -11.36 -6.69 4.92
CA THR A 42 -11.52 -5.64 5.94
C THR A 42 -11.73 -4.28 5.28
N LYS A 43 -12.64 -3.50 5.85
CA LYS A 43 -12.88 -2.12 5.38
C LYS A 43 -11.91 -1.14 6.03
N PRO A 44 -11.59 -0.02 5.35
CA PRO A 44 -10.76 1.04 5.93
C PRO A 44 -11.34 1.63 7.21
N THR A 45 -12.66 1.56 7.40
CA THR A 45 -13.37 2.03 8.59
C THR A 45 -13.28 1.07 9.77
N GLU A 46 -12.94 -0.19 9.54
CA GLU A 46 -12.81 -1.22 10.59
C GLU A 46 -11.37 -1.33 11.11
N LEU A 47 -10.43 -0.63 10.47
CA LEU A 47 -9.06 -0.58 10.93
C LEU A 47 -8.93 0.28 12.19
N SER A 48 -8.12 -0.19 13.13
CA SER A 48 -7.64 0.65 14.21
C SER A 48 -6.64 1.70 13.68
N THR A 49 -6.51 2.82 14.37
CA THR A 49 -5.53 3.88 14.07
C THR A 49 -4.11 3.34 13.91
N GLU A 50 -3.73 2.33 14.70
CA GLU A 50 -2.43 1.65 14.57
C GLU A 50 -2.27 0.91 13.24
N GLN A 51 -3.30 0.19 12.82
CA GLN A 51 -3.30 -0.53 11.54
C GLN A 51 -3.32 0.46 10.36
N GLU A 52 -4.08 1.55 10.44
CA GLU A 52 -4.06 2.59 9.42
C GLU A 52 -2.65 3.19 9.25
N ASN A 53 -1.96 3.48 10.36
CA ASN A 53 -0.58 3.96 10.34
C ASN A 53 0.39 2.92 9.79
N ALA A 54 0.25 1.65 10.18
CA ALA A 54 1.09 0.56 9.68
C ALA A 54 0.93 0.36 8.16
N VAL A 55 -0.31 0.38 7.65
CA VAL A 55 -0.59 0.32 6.20
C VAL A 55 0.04 1.52 5.49
N ARG A 56 -0.09 2.72 6.04
CA ARG A 56 0.49 3.94 5.47
C ARG A 56 2.02 3.89 5.40
N GLU A 57 2.66 3.40 6.45
CA GLU A 57 4.12 3.27 6.52
C GLU A 57 4.64 2.20 5.56
N LYS A 58 4.05 0.99 5.58
CA LYS A 58 4.39 -0.10 4.65
C LYS A 58 4.22 0.33 3.20
N TRP A 59 3.15 1.07 2.93
CA TRP A 59 2.89 1.58 1.61
C TRP A 59 3.97 2.58 1.14
N ASN A 60 4.35 3.54 1.99
CA ASN A 60 5.42 4.48 1.66
C ASN A 60 6.75 3.76 1.43
N LEU A 61 7.07 2.77 2.26
CA LEU A 61 8.22 1.88 2.08
C LEU A 61 8.20 1.16 0.73
N PHE A 62 7.04 0.65 0.31
CA PHE A 62 6.89 -0.05 -0.96
C PHE A 62 7.13 0.89 -2.16
N VAL A 63 6.52 2.08 -2.15
CA VAL A 63 6.71 3.10 -3.20
C VAL A 63 8.17 3.56 -3.26
N LEU A 64 8.78 3.83 -2.10
CA LEU A 64 10.19 4.19 -2.01
C LEU A 64 11.11 3.09 -2.53
N ARG A 65 10.78 1.82 -2.25
CA ARG A 65 11.56 0.66 -2.71
C ARG A 65 11.50 0.50 -4.23
N GLU A 66 10.35 0.71 -4.87
CA GLU A 66 10.26 0.74 -6.35
C GLU A 66 11.19 1.81 -6.94
N ILE A 67 11.06 3.05 -6.44
CA ILE A 67 11.86 4.20 -6.91
C ILE A 67 13.37 3.94 -6.71
N LEU A 68 13.74 3.35 -5.57
CA LEU A 68 15.14 3.04 -5.27
C LEU A 68 15.67 1.83 -6.06
N SER A 69 14.83 0.81 -6.29
CA SER A 69 15.19 -0.38 -7.07
C SER A 69 15.46 -0.02 -8.53
N GLU A 70 14.68 0.88 -9.13
CA GLU A 70 14.97 1.43 -10.46
C GLU A 70 16.34 2.13 -10.50
N LYS A 71 16.66 2.91 -9.46
CA LYS A 71 17.96 3.60 -9.35
C LYS A 71 19.15 2.64 -9.19
N LEU A 72 18.98 1.54 -8.46
CA LEU A 72 20.07 0.59 -8.18
C LEU A 72 20.40 -0.29 -9.41
N LEU A 73 19.38 -0.69 -10.18
CA LEU A 73 19.56 -1.42 -11.43
C LEU A 73 20.21 -0.53 -12.51
N ALA A 74 19.90 0.77 -12.53
CA ALA A 74 20.47 1.72 -13.49
C ALA A 74 21.97 2.02 -13.26
N THR A 75 22.49 1.82 -12.05
CA THR A 75 23.92 2.10 -11.72
C THR A 75 24.86 0.91 -11.91
N SER A 76 24.35 -0.29 -12.23
CA SER A 76 25.18 -1.49 -12.47
C SER A 76 25.49 -1.75 -13.95
N SER A 77 25.08 -0.84 -14.85
CA SER A 77 25.29 -0.95 -16.31
C SER A 77 26.22 0.14 -16.88
N ALA A 78 27.18 0.63 -16.09
CA ALA A 78 28.23 1.55 -16.56
C ALA A 78 29.61 1.02 -16.22
#